data_AF-A0A517SV06-F1
#
_entry.id   AF-A0A517SV06-F1
#
_cell.length_a   1.000
_cell.length_b   1.000
_cell.length_c   1.000
_cell.angle_alpha   90.00
_cell.angle_beta   90.00
_cell.angle_gamma   90.00
#
_symmetry.space_group_name_H-M   'P 1'
#
loop_
_entity.id
_entity.type
_entity.pdbx_description
1 polymer ?
#
loop_
_entity_poly.entity_id
_entity_poly.type
_entity_poly.pdbx_seq_one_letter_code
_entity_poly.pdbx_strand_id
1 'polypeptide(L)'
;MNTTALLNDDQPIDPDDELLVGYLDDELDDATRNKVEKRLFDDEAFRSRLQSLQTGWEWLDEMPAELPDEKLVESTIEIVIGDLTSALPSQNPKKLPRQLAWVAGLAVTALILTGIGIVAGRSGWRNELDDLATAQHLDLYSLEPNYQLYLELAQYPRWVDMASTLQSIKGAPLVPSVDLDTVPVYERSEAINKLSQTEKDHLLANLDRFELLDQQDRDKIRQNAINLKKHPQAKTLIPTMEIAEVWMEYLDSDTRDKLFSSDPDVRQTAIEQSIDETLSRLAMNCGEMISDESSDRIYLYLKLLLSDRLKELPPEYMSRRQALIDEGNGDIIKRIDNAAMFWMVAGRLAFGRGRLGSTMRNRMPPPPPPEGSARLEPANAGPAKGPTRVGERIPRGGNGKPSDSPSSRRGGMLIREITEDELYGILTILPDEALQQLEDIASWATPSFQTLATEEVLRRWALESIKRQRLAVSGDKSVIKRYLDQKNSDAMDMQKPDQFLQDLENLFSSGAMP
;
A
#
# COMPACT_ATOMS: atom_id res chain seq x y z
N MET A 1 -8.36 -28.13 32.44
CA MET A 1 -7.25 -28.90 31.82
C MET A 1 -7.76 -29.36 30.48
N ASN A 2 -7.48 -28.58 29.42
CA ASN A 2 -7.86 -28.94 28.06
C ASN A 2 -6.72 -29.77 27.48
N THR A 3 -7.03 -31.03 27.18
CA THR A 3 -6.10 -31.97 26.55
C THR A 3 -5.85 -31.49 25.12
N THR A 4 -4.66 -30.95 24.87
CA THR A 4 -4.13 -30.75 23.51
C THR A 4 -3.88 -32.14 22.92
N ALA A 5 -4.92 -32.71 22.34
CA ALA A 5 -4.78 -33.86 21.46
C ALA A 5 -4.06 -33.38 20.19
N LEU A 6 -2.84 -33.87 19.99
CA LEU A 6 -2.15 -33.74 18.70
C LEU A 6 -3.04 -34.38 17.64
N LEU A 7 -3.31 -33.62 16.57
CA LEU A 7 -4.06 -34.07 15.39
C LEU A 7 -3.35 -35.32 14.82
N ASN A 8 -3.99 -36.47 14.94
CA ASN A 8 -3.58 -37.67 14.19
C ASN A 8 -4.16 -37.53 12.77
N ASP A 9 -3.35 -37.78 11.75
CA ASP A 9 -3.70 -37.78 10.31
C ASP A 9 -4.93 -38.64 9.92
N ASP A 10 -5.42 -39.48 10.83
CA ASP A 10 -6.55 -40.39 10.59
C ASP A 10 -7.92 -39.81 10.99
N GLN A 11 -8.02 -38.53 11.40
CA GLN A 11 -9.33 -37.92 11.64
C GLN A 11 -10.00 -37.52 10.33
N PRO A 12 -11.27 -37.91 10.09
CA PRO A 12 -12.00 -37.49 8.90
C PRO A 12 -12.12 -35.97 8.90
N ILE A 13 -11.62 -35.34 7.84
CA ILE A 13 -11.77 -33.90 7.59
C ILE A 13 -13.26 -33.60 7.43
N ASP A 14 -13.73 -32.51 8.05
CA ASP A 14 -15.11 -32.07 7.87
C ASP A 14 -15.30 -31.67 6.39
N PRO A 15 -16.28 -32.24 5.66
CA PRO A 15 -16.51 -31.88 4.26
C PRO A 15 -16.82 -30.39 4.07
N ASP A 16 -17.31 -29.70 5.10
CA ASP A 16 -17.51 -28.25 5.05
C ASP A 16 -16.18 -27.48 5.04
N ASP A 17 -15.12 -28.00 5.67
CA ASP A 17 -13.79 -27.37 5.65
C ASP A 17 -13.14 -27.50 4.27
N GLU A 18 -13.28 -28.65 3.60
CA GLU A 18 -12.79 -28.85 2.22
C GLU A 18 -13.45 -27.87 1.24
N LEU A 19 -14.76 -27.65 1.37
CA LEU A 19 -15.50 -26.68 0.55
C LEU A 19 -15.07 -25.24 0.81
N LEU A 20 -14.80 -24.87 2.07
CA LEU A 20 -14.37 -23.52 2.43
C LEU A 20 -12.92 -23.24 2.00
N VAL A 21 -12.03 -24.23 2.09
CA VAL A 21 -10.65 -24.12 1.58
C VAL A 21 -10.65 -23.96 0.07
N GLY A 22 -11.37 -24.81 -0.67
CA GLY A 22 -11.50 -24.65 -2.12
C GLY A 22 -12.13 -23.32 -2.53
N TYR A 23 -12.98 -22.73 -1.69
CA TYR A 23 -13.53 -21.37 -1.91
C TYR A 23 -12.46 -20.28 -1.72
N LEU A 24 -11.58 -20.41 -0.73
CA LEU A 24 -10.48 -19.47 -0.48
C LEU A 24 -9.41 -19.53 -1.57
N ASP A 25 -9.10 -20.73 -2.07
CA ASP A 25 -8.07 -20.97 -3.10
C ASP A 25 -8.61 -20.77 -4.54
N ASP A 26 -9.88 -20.35 -4.69
CA ASP A 26 -10.57 -20.14 -5.96
C ASP A 26 -10.78 -21.40 -6.82
N GLU A 27 -10.63 -22.61 -6.26
CA GLU A 27 -10.72 -23.89 -6.98
C GLU A 27 -12.15 -24.40 -7.21
N LEU A 28 -13.17 -23.77 -6.62
CA LEU A 28 -14.57 -24.19 -6.81
C LEU A 28 -15.13 -23.78 -8.18
N ASP A 29 -15.83 -24.72 -8.83
CA ASP A 29 -16.66 -24.44 -10.01
C ASP A 29 -17.80 -23.46 -9.69
N ASP A 30 -18.28 -22.73 -10.70
CA ASP A 30 -19.31 -21.70 -10.55
C ASP A 30 -20.57 -22.18 -9.81
N ALA A 31 -21.02 -23.41 -10.06
CA ALA A 31 -22.24 -23.92 -9.46
C ALA A 31 -22.04 -24.26 -7.98
N THR A 32 -20.85 -24.73 -7.60
CA THR A 32 -20.48 -25.01 -6.21
C THR A 32 -20.17 -23.72 -5.45
N ARG A 33 -19.45 -22.78 -6.06
CA ARG A 33 -19.17 -21.43 -5.52
C ARG A 33 -20.47 -20.70 -5.16
N ASN A 34 -21.44 -20.64 -6.08
CA ASN A 34 -22.75 -20.04 -5.82
C ASN A 34 -23.50 -20.68 -4.63
N LYS A 35 -23.34 -21.98 -4.40
CA LYS A 35 -23.94 -22.66 -3.24
C LYS A 35 -23.24 -22.29 -1.94
N VAL A 36 -21.90 -22.23 -1.96
CA VAL A 36 -21.08 -21.80 -0.81
C VAL A 36 -21.41 -20.36 -0.44
N GLU A 37 -21.46 -19.44 -1.40
CA GLU A 37 -21.84 -18.03 -1.16
C GLU A 37 -23.23 -17.89 -0.58
N LYS A 38 -24.20 -18.65 -1.09
CA LYS A 38 -25.55 -18.67 -0.53
C LYS A 38 -25.55 -19.19 0.91
N ARG A 39 -24.80 -20.25 1.22
CA ARG A 39 -24.65 -20.75 2.58
C ARG A 39 -23.96 -19.74 3.49
N LEU A 40 -22.92 -19.04 3.02
CA LEU A 40 -22.26 -17.96 3.78
C LEU A 40 -23.23 -16.81 4.08
N PHE A 41 -24.21 -16.55 3.22
CA PHE A 41 -25.25 -15.56 3.50
C PHE A 41 -26.24 -16.05 4.57
N ASP A 42 -26.70 -17.29 4.46
CA ASP A 42 -27.77 -17.84 5.28
C ASP A 42 -27.31 -18.43 6.65
N ASP A 43 -26.06 -18.88 6.76
CA ASP A 43 -25.53 -19.64 7.90
C ASP A 43 -24.37 -18.91 8.61
N GLU A 44 -24.64 -18.46 9.85
CA GLU A 44 -23.65 -17.75 10.66
C GLU A 44 -22.53 -18.64 11.20
N ALA A 45 -22.78 -19.92 11.45
CA ALA A 45 -21.75 -20.85 11.90
C ALA A 45 -20.75 -21.13 10.77
N PHE A 46 -21.25 -21.27 9.54
CA PHE A 46 -20.43 -21.45 8.35
C PHE A 46 -19.53 -20.22 8.06
N ARG A 47 -20.06 -19.00 8.25
CA ARG A 47 -19.25 -17.77 8.21
C ARG A 47 -18.15 -17.74 9.27
N SER A 48 -18.49 -18.09 10.51
CA SER A 48 -17.51 -18.12 11.60
C SER A 48 -16.39 -19.13 11.33
N ARG A 49 -16.70 -20.22 10.61
CA ARG A 49 -15.71 -21.22 10.19
C ARG A 49 -14.78 -20.68 9.11
N LEU A 50 -15.32 -20.05 8.07
CA LEU A 50 -14.52 -19.37 7.03
C LEU A 50 -13.58 -18.33 7.63
N GLN A 51 -14.08 -17.49 8.56
CA GLN A 51 -13.25 -16.49 9.23
C GLN A 51 -12.12 -17.14 10.05
N SER A 52 -12.38 -18.27 10.70
CA SER A 52 -11.35 -18.99 11.46
C SER A 52 -10.26 -19.58 10.55
N LEU A 53 -10.65 -20.08 9.37
CA LEU A 53 -9.69 -20.55 8.36
C LEU A 53 -8.84 -19.38 7.83
N GLN A 54 -9.46 -18.25 7.50
CA GLN A 54 -8.76 -17.03 7.05
C GLN A 54 -7.72 -16.55 8.09
N THR A 55 -8.11 -16.45 9.36
CA THR A 55 -7.16 -16.09 10.43
C THR A 55 -6.04 -17.12 10.59
N GLY A 56 -6.31 -18.41 10.33
CA GLY A 56 -5.27 -19.44 10.31
C GLY A 56 -4.24 -19.22 9.21
N TRP A 57 -4.66 -18.79 8.02
CA TRP A 57 -3.78 -18.42 6.92
C TRP A 57 -3.01 -17.13 7.19
N GLU A 58 -3.67 -16.10 7.73
CA GLU A 58 -3.01 -14.86 8.18
C GLU A 58 -1.89 -15.17 9.18
N TRP A 59 -2.10 -16.12 10.09
CA TRP A 59 -1.04 -16.56 11.02
C TRP A 59 0.09 -17.32 10.33
N LEU A 60 -0.16 -18.10 9.28
CA LEU A 60 0.89 -18.74 8.49
C LEU A 60 1.72 -17.70 7.74
N ASP A 61 1.09 -16.63 7.25
CA ASP A 61 1.76 -15.50 6.61
C ASP A 61 2.54 -14.65 7.63
N GLU A 62 2.01 -14.50 8.84
CA GLU A 62 2.68 -13.82 9.96
C GLU A 62 3.76 -14.67 10.64
N MET A 63 3.81 -15.98 10.36
CA MET A 63 4.92 -16.79 10.86
C MET A 63 6.19 -16.13 10.32
N PRO A 64 7.15 -15.77 11.20
CA PRO A 64 8.40 -15.22 10.73
C PRO A 64 8.97 -16.28 9.80
N ALA A 65 9.02 -15.96 8.50
CA ALA A 65 9.79 -16.75 7.57
C ALA A 65 11.14 -16.93 8.26
N GLU A 66 11.50 -18.18 8.58
CA GLU A 66 12.83 -18.46 9.09
C GLU A 66 13.75 -17.79 8.08
N LEU A 67 14.38 -16.67 8.48
CA LEU A 67 15.27 -15.89 7.62
C LEU A 67 16.13 -16.95 6.94
N PRO A 68 16.01 -17.12 5.60
CA PRO A 68 16.71 -18.18 4.90
C PRO A 68 18.15 -18.09 5.38
N ASP A 69 18.64 -19.12 6.08
CA ASP A 69 19.96 -19.07 6.70
C ASP A 69 20.89 -18.58 5.60
N GLU A 70 21.43 -17.37 5.74
CA GLU A 70 22.13 -16.69 4.66
C GLU A 70 23.26 -17.59 4.15
N LYS A 71 23.77 -18.49 5.01
CA LYS A 71 24.73 -19.53 4.68
C LYS A 71 24.21 -20.64 3.78
N LEU A 72 22.93 -21.02 3.86
CA LEU A 72 22.32 -22.00 2.96
C LEU A 72 22.08 -21.40 1.57
N VAL A 73 21.65 -20.14 1.49
CA VAL A 73 21.51 -19.42 0.22
C VAL A 73 22.89 -19.13 -0.38
N GLU A 74 23.85 -18.66 0.43
CA GLU A 74 25.26 -18.46 0.05
C GLU A 74 25.90 -19.78 -0.37
N SER A 75 25.64 -20.89 0.33
CA SER A 75 26.14 -22.22 -0.05
C SER A 75 25.51 -22.74 -1.34
N THR A 76 24.23 -22.47 -1.59
CA THR A 76 23.56 -22.92 -2.83
C THR A 76 24.07 -22.08 -4.02
N ILE A 77 24.24 -20.77 -3.81
CA ILE A 77 24.86 -19.87 -4.79
C ILE A 77 26.34 -20.21 -4.99
N GLU A 78 27.11 -20.55 -3.96
CA GLU A 78 28.51 -21.00 -4.08
C GLU A 78 28.62 -22.34 -4.82
N ILE A 79 27.69 -23.27 -4.63
CA ILE A 79 27.66 -24.53 -5.38
C ILE A 79 27.38 -24.25 -6.85
N VAL A 80 26.41 -23.39 -7.15
CA VAL A 80 26.10 -22.98 -8.53
C VAL A 80 27.28 -22.21 -9.15
N ILE A 81 27.88 -21.25 -8.45
CA ILE A 81 29.07 -20.49 -8.91
C ILE A 81 30.32 -21.39 -9.02
N GLY A 82 30.46 -22.38 -8.15
CA GLY A 82 31.53 -23.38 -8.17
C GLY A 82 31.46 -24.26 -9.42
N ASP A 83 30.25 -24.67 -9.82
CA ASP A 83 30.01 -25.36 -11.09
C ASP A 83 30.24 -24.44 -12.31
N LEU A 84 29.92 -23.14 -12.18
CA LEU A 84 30.12 -22.14 -13.25
C LEU A 84 31.61 -21.77 -13.44
N THR A 85 32.43 -21.77 -12.38
CA THR A 85 33.85 -21.37 -12.44
C THR A 85 34.82 -22.53 -12.70
N SER A 86 34.43 -23.77 -12.39
CA SER A 86 35.24 -24.97 -12.63
C SER A 86 35.45 -25.29 -14.12
N ALA A 87 34.75 -24.60 -15.03
CA ALA A 87 34.86 -24.77 -16.48
C ALA A 87 36.02 -24.01 -17.15
N LEU A 88 36.88 -23.31 -16.40
CA LEU A 88 38.05 -22.62 -16.96
C LEU A 88 39.31 -23.51 -16.91
N PRO A 89 39.79 -24.07 -18.04
CA PRO A 89 41.00 -24.90 -18.04
C PRO A 89 42.23 -24.04 -17.72
N SER A 90 42.87 -24.36 -16.60
CA SER A 90 44.15 -23.77 -16.17
C SER A 90 45.25 -24.09 -17.19
N GLN A 91 45.62 -23.09 -17.99
CA GLN A 91 46.68 -23.22 -19.00
C GLN A 91 48.05 -23.20 -18.34
N ASN A 92 48.59 -24.38 -18.03
CA ASN A 92 50.01 -24.56 -17.75
C ASN A 92 50.66 -25.41 -18.85
N PRO A 93 51.35 -24.81 -19.84
CA PRO A 93 51.99 -25.57 -20.91
C PRO A 93 53.32 -26.16 -20.44
N LYS A 94 53.30 -27.39 -19.93
CA LYS A 94 54.52 -28.21 -19.78
C LYS A 94 54.85 -28.87 -21.12
N LYS A 95 56.06 -28.61 -21.62
CA LYS A 95 56.59 -29.14 -22.89
C LYS A 95 56.65 -30.67 -22.85
N LEU A 96 55.83 -31.33 -23.67
CA LEU A 96 55.84 -32.79 -23.84
C LEU A 96 56.75 -33.23 -25.00
N PRO A 97 57.50 -34.35 -24.86
CA PRO A 97 58.44 -34.83 -25.87
C PRO A 97 57.75 -35.54 -27.05
N ARG A 98 58.47 -35.57 -28.16
CA ARG A 98 58.08 -35.78 -29.56
C ARG A 98 57.44 -37.14 -29.94
N GLN A 99 57.15 -38.02 -28.97
CA GLN A 99 56.57 -39.35 -29.23
C GLN A 99 55.02 -39.39 -29.20
N LEU A 100 54.36 -38.27 -28.86
CA LEU A 100 52.90 -38.19 -28.71
C LEU A 100 52.14 -37.78 -29.99
N ALA A 101 52.79 -37.76 -31.16
CA ALA A 101 52.18 -37.28 -32.41
C ALA A 101 50.98 -38.12 -32.87
N TRP A 102 50.88 -39.40 -32.46
CA TRP A 102 49.74 -40.26 -32.77
C TRP A 102 48.56 -40.10 -31.80
N VAL A 103 48.78 -39.58 -30.58
CA VAL A 103 47.70 -39.24 -29.63
C VAL A 103 47.15 -37.83 -29.90
N ALA A 104 47.97 -36.95 -30.50
CA ALA A 104 47.56 -35.60 -30.90
C ALA A 104 46.42 -35.58 -31.94
N GLY A 105 46.31 -36.60 -32.80
CA GLY A 105 45.20 -36.71 -33.76
C GLY A 105 43.83 -36.95 -33.10
N LEU A 106 43.79 -37.69 -31.98
CA LEU A 106 42.58 -37.90 -31.17
C LEU A 106 42.32 -36.75 -30.19
N ALA A 107 43.37 -36.07 -29.73
CA ALA A 107 43.23 -34.89 -28.87
C ALA A 107 42.71 -33.67 -29.65
N VAL A 108 43.01 -33.53 -30.95
CA VAL A 108 42.50 -32.42 -31.79
C VAL A 108 41.00 -32.57 -32.07
N THR A 109 40.48 -33.78 -32.28
CA THR A 109 39.02 -34.00 -32.39
C THR A 109 38.32 -33.82 -31.03
N ALA A 110 38.95 -34.24 -29.93
CA ALA A 110 38.45 -33.97 -28.58
C ALA A 110 38.45 -32.47 -28.24
N LEU A 111 39.47 -31.71 -28.65
CA LEU A 111 39.57 -30.24 -28.51
C LEU A 111 38.60 -29.47 -29.43
N ILE A 112 38.32 -29.98 -30.62
CA ILE A 112 37.29 -29.39 -31.50
C ILE A 112 35.89 -29.68 -30.93
N LEU A 113 35.64 -30.87 -30.38
CA LEU A 113 34.37 -31.20 -29.73
C LEU A 113 34.17 -30.46 -28.39
N THR A 114 35.21 -30.29 -27.56
CA THR A 114 35.13 -29.44 -26.36
C THR A 114 35.12 -27.95 -26.69
N GLY A 115 35.81 -27.51 -27.75
CA GLY A 115 35.76 -26.14 -28.23
C GLY A 115 34.39 -25.74 -28.78
N ILE A 116 33.71 -26.65 -29.50
CA ILE A 116 32.31 -26.46 -29.94
C ILE A 116 31.38 -26.46 -28.73
N GLY A 117 31.60 -27.29 -27.70
CA GLY A 117 30.82 -27.26 -26.46
C GLY A 117 30.96 -25.95 -25.67
N ILE A 118 32.18 -25.40 -25.56
CA ILE A 118 32.43 -24.11 -24.89
C ILE A 118 31.85 -22.94 -25.68
N VAL A 119 31.90 -22.98 -27.03
CA VAL A 119 31.31 -21.94 -27.88
C VAL A 119 29.77 -22.04 -27.93
N ALA A 120 29.20 -23.25 -27.93
CA ALA A 120 27.76 -23.47 -27.87
C ALA A 120 27.18 -23.10 -26.50
N GLY A 121 27.85 -23.47 -25.41
CA GLY A 121 27.48 -23.05 -24.05
C GLY A 121 27.54 -21.53 -23.86
N ARG A 122 28.57 -20.86 -24.42
CA ARG A 122 28.65 -19.40 -24.42
C ARG A 122 27.53 -18.71 -25.20
N SER A 123 26.97 -19.37 -26.23
CA SER A 123 25.87 -18.80 -27.00
C SER A 123 24.53 -18.95 -26.26
N GLY A 124 24.31 -20.09 -25.59
CA GLY A 124 23.12 -20.30 -24.76
C GLY A 124 23.03 -19.28 -23.62
N TRP A 125 24.13 -19.10 -22.89
CA TRP A 125 24.19 -18.16 -21.76
C TRP A 125 23.98 -16.70 -22.17
N ARG A 126 24.43 -16.31 -23.37
CA ARG A 126 24.18 -14.95 -23.86
C ARG A 126 22.72 -14.71 -24.15
N ASN A 127 22.01 -15.73 -24.64
CA ASN A 127 20.58 -15.64 -24.89
C ASN A 127 19.81 -15.60 -23.57
N GLU A 128 20.18 -16.42 -22.58
CA GLU A 128 19.58 -16.41 -21.23
C GLU A 128 19.75 -15.03 -20.56
N LEU A 129 20.94 -14.45 -20.59
CA LEU A 129 21.19 -13.12 -20.03
C LEU A 129 20.49 -11.99 -20.80
N ASP A 130 20.19 -12.18 -22.08
CA ASP A 130 19.42 -11.23 -22.89
C ASP A 130 17.91 -11.34 -22.65
N ASP A 131 17.45 -12.57 -22.49
CA ASP A 131 16.10 -12.89 -22.07
C ASP A 131 15.83 -12.34 -20.66
N LEU A 132 16.82 -12.32 -19.77
CA LEU A 132 16.69 -11.74 -18.43
C LEU A 132 16.40 -10.23 -18.46
N ALA A 133 17.04 -9.47 -19.36
CA ALA A 133 16.75 -8.04 -19.52
C ALA A 133 15.36 -7.83 -20.16
N THR A 134 14.94 -8.73 -21.05
CA THR A 134 13.58 -8.74 -21.61
C THR A 134 12.54 -9.09 -20.53
N ALA A 135 12.85 -10.05 -19.67
CA ALA A 135 11.99 -10.53 -18.60
C ALA A 135 11.81 -9.48 -17.49
N GLN A 136 12.82 -8.68 -17.18
CA GLN A 136 12.69 -7.57 -16.23
C GLN A 136 11.47 -6.70 -16.53
N HIS A 137 11.22 -6.46 -17.82
CA HIS A 137 10.14 -5.62 -18.35
C HIS A 137 9.06 -6.44 -19.05
N LEU A 138 8.89 -7.72 -18.66
CA LEU A 138 8.01 -8.67 -19.33
C LEU A 138 6.59 -8.11 -19.53
N ASP A 139 6.02 -7.57 -18.47
CA ASP A 139 4.65 -7.05 -18.48
C ASP A 139 4.53 -5.90 -19.51
N LEU A 140 5.51 -4.99 -19.57
CA LEU A 140 5.54 -3.89 -20.54
C LEU A 140 5.57 -4.38 -21.99
N TYR A 141 6.35 -5.42 -22.26
CA TYR A 141 6.56 -5.93 -23.60
C TYR A 141 5.45 -6.90 -24.06
N SER A 142 4.67 -7.42 -23.11
CA SER A 142 3.49 -8.25 -23.37
C SER A 142 2.30 -7.43 -23.89
N LEU A 143 2.24 -6.14 -23.58
CA LEU A 143 1.20 -5.23 -24.03
C LEU A 143 1.19 -5.07 -25.55
N GLU A 144 -0.01 -4.91 -26.11
CA GLU A 144 -0.13 -4.55 -27.52
C GLU A 144 0.54 -3.18 -27.78
N PRO A 145 1.08 -2.91 -29.00
CA PRO A 145 1.88 -1.71 -29.29
C PRO A 145 1.14 -0.36 -29.23
N ASN A 146 -0.01 -0.26 -28.57
CA ASN A 146 -0.75 0.98 -28.41
C ASN A 146 -0.16 1.83 -27.29
N TYR A 147 0.89 2.58 -27.60
CA TYR A 147 1.56 3.47 -26.65
C TYR A 147 0.79 4.77 -26.35
N GLN A 148 -0.38 4.98 -26.95
CA GLN A 148 -1.08 6.27 -26.89
C GLN A 148 -1.42 6.71 -25.46
N LEU A 149 -1.95 5.80 -24.63
CA LEU A 149 -2.26 6.09 -23.22
C LEU A 149 -1.01 6.56 -22.47
N TYR A 150 0.08 5.82 -22.58
CA TYR A 150 1.32 6.11 -21.86
C TYR A 150 1.99 7.39 -22.36
N LEU A 151 1.87 7.72 -23.65
CA LEU A 151 2.33 8.99 -24.21
C LEU A 151 1.51 10.17 -23.66
N GLU A 152 0.21 9.99 -23.47
CA GLU A 152 -0.67 10.98 -22.85
C GLU A 152 -0.35 11.15 -21.36
N LEU A 153 -0.17 10.06 -20.62
CA LEU A 153 0.26 10.08 -19.22
C LEU A 153 1.60 10.80 -19.07
N ALA A 154 2.60 10.48 -19.91
CA ALA A 154 3.92 11.12 -19.87
C ALA A 154 3.87 12.64 -20.14
N GLN A 155 2.84 13.12 -20.82
CA GLN A 155 2.61 14.54 -21.09
C GLN A 155 1.77 15.23 -20.03
N TYR A 156 1.12 14.48 -19.13
CA TYR A 156 0.21 15.01 -18.13
C TYR A 156 0.97 15.37 -16.84
N PRO A 157 1.16 16.66 -16.49
CA PRO A 157 2.04 17.03 -15.37
C PRO A 157 1.58 16.42 -14.03
N ARG A 158 0.27 16.37 -13.78
CA ARG A 158 -0.28 15.79 -12.54
C ARG A 158 0.01 14.29 -12.42
N TRP A 159 0.14 13.58 -13.54
CA TRP A 159 0.56 12.17 -13.55
C TRP A 159 2.01 12.07 -13.07
N VAL A 160 2.91 12.92 -13.59
CA VAL A 160 4.33 12.92 -13.20
C VAL A 160 4.48 13.18 -11.70
N ASP A 161 3.75 14.17 -11.16
CA ASP A 161 3.77 14.50 -9.73
C ASP A 161 3.23 13.33 -8.87
N MET A 162 2.13 12.70 -9.29
CA MET A 162 1.58 11.52 -8.61
C MET A 162 2.56 10.34 -8.67
N ALA A 163 3.15 10.08 -9.84
CA ALA A 163 4.09 8.99 -10.08
C ALA A 163 5.33 9.12 -9.19
N SER A 164 5.92 10.31 -9.08
CA SER A 164 7.04 10.57 -8.17
C SER A 164 6.64 10.40 -6.71
N THR A 165 5.43 10.81 -6.35
CA THR A 165 4.90 10.66 -4.98
C THR A 165 4.71 9.18 -4.62
N LEU A 166 4.18 8.37 -5.55
CA LEU A 166 4.02 6.93 -5.32
C LEU A 166 5.38 6.22 -5.15
N GLN A 167 6.40 6.65 -5.91
CA GLN A 167 7.76 6.12 -5.79
C GLN A 167 8.41 6.46 -4.44
N SER A 168 8.24 7.69 -3.93
CA SER A 168 8.84 8.07 -2.65
C SER A 168 8.20 7.36 -1.46
N ILE A 169 6.90 7.10 -1.53
CA ILE A 169 6.11 6.58 -0.43
C ILE A 169 6.24 5.08 -0.24
N LYS A 170 6.23 4.30 -1.32
CA LYS A 170 6.12 2.84 -1.24
C LYS A 170 7.36 2.17 -0.64
N GLY A 171 8.48 2.87 -0.53
CA GLY A 171 9.78 2.33 -0.07
C GLY A 171 10.38 1.27 -1.02
N ALA A 172 9.54 0.56 -1.78
CA ALA A 172 9.90 -0.27 -2.91
C ALA A 172 9.88 0.57 -4.20
N PRO A 173 10.94 0.53 -5.00
CA PRO A 173 11.01 1.30 -6.23
C PRO A 173 10.05 0.69 -7.27
N LEU A 174 9.10 1.49 -7.77
CA LEU A 174 8.15 1.08 -8.83
C LEU A 174 8.85 0.86 -10.18
N VAL A 175 10.02 1.48 -10.34
CA VAL A 175 10.92 1.33 -11.47
C VAL A 175 12.15 0.63 -10.93
N PRO A 176 12.63 -0.46 -11.53
CA PRO A 176 13.83 -1.14 -11.06
C PRO A 176 15.01 -0.16 -10.95
N SER A 177 15.73 -0.25 -9.84
CA SER A 177 16.91 0.56 -9.53
C SER A 177 18.04 0.40 -10.54
N VAL A 178 18.08 -0.75 -11.24
CA VAL A 178 19.01 -1.03 -12.33
C VAL A 178 18.26 -1.55 -13.54
N ASP A 179 18.30 -0.79 -14.64
CA ASP A 179 17.78 -1.23 -15.94
C ASP A 179 18.80 -2.14 -16.64
N LEU A 180 18.54 -3.45 -16.63
CA LEU A 180 19.44 -4.48 -17.16
C LEU A 180 19.60 -4.39 -18.69
N ASP A 181 18.70 -3.69 -19.37
CA ASP A 181 18.83 -3.41 -20.80
C ASP A 181 19.97 -2.44 -21.10
N THR A 182 20.28 -1.53 -20.17
CA THR A 182 21.40 -0.59 -20.31
C THR A 182 22.74 -1.20 -19.89
N VAL A 183 22.71 -2.27 -19.09
CA VAL A 183 23.90 -2.94 -18.58
C VAL A 183 24.43 -3.91 -19.63
N PRO A 184 25.72 -3.82 -20.02
CA PRO A 184 26.33 -4.80 -20.90
C PRO A 184 26.20 -6.23 -20.35
N VAL A 185 25.95 -7.21 -21.22
CA VAL A 185 25.68 -8.62 -20.84
C VAL A 185 26.70 -9.19 -19.83
N TYR A 186 27.98 -8.80 -19.92
CA TYR A 186 29.05 -9.30 -19.05
C TYR A 186 29.07 -8.66 -17.64
N GLU A 187 28.35 -7.56 -17.42
CA GLU A 187 28.22 -6.86 -16.13
C GLU A 187 26.86 -7.12 -15.46
N ARG A 188 25.92 -7.78 -16.17
CA ARG A 188 24.55 -8.02 -15.68
C ARG A 188 24.50 -8.80 -14.36
N SER A 189 25.41 -9.75 -14.14
CA SER A 189 25.46 -10.48 -12.86
C SER A 189 25.79 -9.56 -11.67
N GLU A 190 26.71 -8.61 -11.85
CA GLU A 190 27.04 -7.62 -10.82
C GLU A 190 25.88 -6.63 -10.61
N ALA A 191 25.20 -6.24 -11.69
CA ALA A 191 23.99 -5.42 -11.63
C ALA A 191 22.85 -6.11 -10.87
N ILE A 192 22.59 -7.39 -11.14
CA ILE A 192 21.59 -8.18 -10.41
C ILE A 192 21.92 -8.24 -8.92
N ASN A 193 23.20 -8.35 -8.55
CA ASN A 193 23.59 -8.36 -7.14
C ASN A 193 23.30 -7.04 -6.41
N LYS A 194 23.19 -5.92 -7.13
CA LYS A 194 22.84 -4.61 -6.59
C LYS A 194 21.34 -4.40 -6.41
N LEU A 195 20.51 -5.24 -7.03
CA LEU A 195 19.06 -5.21 -6.84
C LEU A 195 18.71 -5.59 -5.39
N SER A 196 17.69 -4.94 -4.86
CA SER A 196 17.04 -5.34 -3.60
C SER A 196 16.46 -6.75 -3.71
N GLN A 197 16.16 -7.39 -2.58
CA GLN A 197 15.59 -8.74 -2.59
C GLN A 197 14.25 -8.78 -3.33
N THR A 198 13.37 -7.80 -3.10
CA THR A 198 12.08 -7.68 -3.78
C THR A 198 12.21 -7.55 -5.30
N GLU A 199 13.18 -6.77 -5.78
CA GLU A 199 13.44 -6.64 -7.23
C GLU A 199 13.97 -7.94 -7.83
N LYS A 200 14.80 -8.70 -7.09
CA LYS A 200 15.27 -10.02 -7.52
C LYS A 200 14.13 -11.02 -7.62
N ASP A 201 13.25 -11.04 -6.62
CA ASP A 201 12.09 -11.93 -6.59
C ASP A 201 11.13 -11.62 -7.76
N HIS A 202 10.86 -10.34 -8.01
CA HIS A 202 10.06 -9.90 -9.17
C HIS A 202 10.71 -10.29 -10.51
N LEU A 203 12.03 -10.06 -10.65
CA LEU A 203 12.77 -10.44 -11.84
C LEU A 203 12.73 -11.96 -12.09
N LEU A 204 12.88 -12.78 -11.04
CA LEU A 204 12.79 -14.23 -11.13
C LEU A 204 11.39 -14.68 -11.53
N ALA A 205 10.35 -14.14 -10.89
CA ALA A 205 8.97 -14.42 -11.26
C ALA A 205 8.68 -14.08 -12.72
N ASN A 206 9.21 -12.96 -13.22
CA ASN A 206 9.05 -12.58 -14.63
C ASN A 206 9.84 -13.49 -15.56
N LEU A 207 11.04 -13.92 -15.18
CA LEU A 207 11.84 -14.86 -15.96
C LEU A 207 11.11 -16.21 -16.08
N ASP A 208 10.59 -16.74 -14.98
CA ASP A 208 9.81 -17.98 -14.97
C ASP A 208 8.57 -17.86 -15.88
N ARG A 209 7.83 -16.75 -15.78
CA ARG A 209 6.68 -16.46 -16.66
C ARG A 209 7.11 -16.40 -18.12
N PHE A 210 8.24 -15.76 -18.43
CA PHE A 210 8.74 -15.66 -19.80
C PHE A 210 9.18 -17.02 -20.36
N GLU A 211 9.81 -17.87 -19.56
CA GLU A 211 10.26 -19.21 -19.97
C GLU A 211 9.11 -20.18 -20.25
N LEU A 212 7.97 -20.00 -19.56
CA LEU A 212 6.75 -20.77 -19.80
C LEU A 212 6.06 -20.43 -21.13
N LEU A 213 6.37 -19.29 -21.75
CA LEU A 213 5.81 -18.90 -23.03
C LEU A 213 6.37 -19.74 -24.18
N ASP A 214 5.53 -19.97 -25.19
CA ASP A 214 6.00 -20.61 -26.40
C ASP A 214 7.03 -19.74 -27.15
N GLN A 215 7.74 -20.35 -28.11
CA GLN A 215 8.78 -19.63 -28.84
C GLN A 215 8.22 -18.44 -29.64
N GLN A 216 7.00 -18.54 -30.16
CA GLN A 216 6.39 -17.51 -30.97
C GLN A 216 6.08 -16.27 -30.12
N ASP A 217 5.54 -16.44 -28.92
CA ASP A 217 5.21 -15.35 -28.02
C ASP A 217 6.46 -14.72 -27.42
N ARG A 218 7.50 -15.50 -27.08
CA ARG A 218 8.82 -14.94 -26.72
C ARG A 218 9.40 -14.08 -27.82
N ASP A 219 9.33 -14.52 -29.07
CA ASP A 219 9.82 -13.75 -30.21
C ASP A 219 9.01 -12.46 -30.44
N LYS A 220 7.68 -12.49 -30.22
CA LYS A 220 6.85 -11.28 -30.25
C LYS A 220 7.26 -10.30 -29.16
N ILE A 221 7.45 -10.76 -27.92
CA ILE A 221 7.86 -9.94 -26.78
C ILE A 221 9.23 -9.29 -27.06
N ARG A 222 10.21 -10.06 -27.55
CA ARG A 222 11.52 -9.52 -27.96
C ARG A 222 11.37 -8.46 -29.06
N GLN A 223 10.50 -8.69 -30.04
CA GLN A 223 10.24 -7.72 -31.10
C GLN A 223 9.57 -6.45 -30.56
N ASN A 224 8.63 -6.57 -29.63
CA ASN A 224 8.00 -5.44 -28.94
C ASN A 224 9.04 -4.63 -28.15
N ALA A 225 9.93 -5.30 -27.42
CA ALA A 225 11.04 -4.66 -26.71
C ALA A 225 11.94 -3.85 -27.66
N ILE A 226 12.33 -4.44 -28.79
CA ILE A 226 13.12 -3.75 -29.82
C ILE A 226 12.36 -2.53 -30.38
N ASN A 227 11.05 -2.66 -30.62
CA ASN A 227 10.23 -1.58 -31.16
C ASN A 227 10.07 -0.44 -30.16
N LEU A 228 9.80 -0.75 -28.89
CA LEU A 228 9.66 0.22 -27.81
C LEU A 228 10.97 0.99 -27.60
N LYS A 229 12.12 0.29 -27.55
CA LYS A 229 13.45 0.93 -27.43
C LYS A 229 13.81 1.86 -28.59
N LYS A 230 13.31 1.56 -29.79
CA LYS A 230 13.50 2.41 -30.99
C LYS A 230 12.55 3.61 -31.03
N HIS A 231 11.55 3.65 -30.15
CA HIS A 231 10.58 4.74 -30.13
C HIS A 231 11.29 6.08 -29.81
N PRO A 232 10.98 7.19 -30.51
CA PRO A 232 11.65 8.48 -30.28
C PRO A 232 11.56 8.99 -28.83
N GLN A 233 10.53 8.56 -28.10
CA GLN A 233 10.26 8.92 -26.71
C GLN A 233 10.51 7.76 -25.73
N ALA A 234 11.28 6.73 -26.11
CA ALA A 234 11.52 5.54 -25.26
C ALA A 234 11.99 5.90 -23.83
N LYS A 235 12.85 6.91 -23.70
CA LYS A 235 13.41 7.36 -22.41
C LYS A 235 12.37 7.85 -21.41
N THR A 236 11.26 8.43 -21.88
CA THR A 236 10.16 8.89 -21.03
C THR A 236 9.03 7.86 -20.97
N LEU A 237 8.84 7.12 -22.07
CA LEU A 237 7.77 6.17 -22.23
C LEU A 237 7.96 4.93 -21.34
N ILE A 238 9.16 4.34 -21.29
CA ILE A 238 9.43 3.13 -20.50
C ILE A 238 9.15 3.37 -19.00
N PRO A 239 9.73 4.39 -18.34
CA PRO A 239 9.42 4.67 -16.94
C PRO A 239 7.95 4.98 -16.69
N THR A 240 7.28 5.63 -17.66
CA THR A 240 5.84 5.91 -17.54
C THR A 240 5.03 4.62 -17.58
N MET A 241 5.36 3.69 -18.48
CA MET A 241 4.68 2.39 -18.57
C MET A 241 4.89 1.57 -17.31
N GLU A 242 6.12 1.50 -16.78
CA GLU A 242 6.42 0.78 -15.53
C GLU A 242 5.56 1.25 -14.35
N ILE A 243 5.52 2.56 -14.13
CA ILE A 243 4.72 3.13 -13.04
C ILE A 243 3.22 2.96 -13.32
N ALA A 244 2.81 3.09 -14.58
CA ALA A 244 1.41 2.97 -14.98
C ALA A 244 0.87 1.55 -14.81
N GLU A 245 1.64 0.51 -15.10
CA GLU A 245 1.21 -0.88 -14.90
C GLU A 245 0.92 -1.15 -13.42
N VAL A 246 1.87 -0.83 -12.54
CA VAL A 246 1.68 -1.01 -11.10
C VAL A 246 0.53 -0.14 -10.59
N TRP A 247 0.40 1.09 -11.08
CA TRP A 247 -0.71 1.96 -10.73
C TRP A 247 -2.08 1.39 -11.15
N MET A 248 -2.17 0.83 -12.35
CA MET A 248 -3.42 0.28 -12.88
C MET A 248 -3.93 -0.91 -12.07
N GLU A 249 -3.07 -1.67 -11.39
CA GLU A 249 -3.49 -2.74 -10.47
C GLU A 249 -4.37 -2.23 -9.31
N TYR A 250 -4.23 -0.96 -8.91
CA TYR A 250 -5.04 -0.35 -7.84
C TYR A 250 -6.39 0.17 -8.32
N LEU A 251 -6.60 0.23 -9.64
CA LEU A 251 -7.80 0.75 -10.26
C LEU A 251 -8.84 -0.35 -10.45
N ASP A 252 -10.11 0.01 -10.23
CA ASP A 252 -11.21 -0.89 -10.55
C ASP A 252 -11.27 -1.19 -12.06
N SER A 253 -11.90 -2.29 -12.42
CA SER A 253 -11.94 -2.75 -13.82
C SER A 253 -12.64 -1.75 -14.76
N ASP A 254 -13.70 -1.08 -14.31
CA ASP A 254 -14.43 -0.11 -15.14
C ASP A 254 -13.59 1.14 -15.42
N THR A 255 -12.81 1.60 -14.43
CA THR A 255 -11.84 2.69 -14.64
C THR A 255 -10.71 2.26 -15.59
N ARG A 256 -10.18 1.05 -15.46
CA ARG A 256 -9.16 0.52 -16.39
C ARG A 256 -9.69 0.43 -17.82
N ASP A 257 -10.89 -0.09 -18.02
CA ASP A 257 -11.50 -0.18 -19.36
C ASP A 257 -11.65 1.21 -20.00
N LYS A 258 -12.00 2.24 -19.20
CA LYS A 258 -12.08 3.63 -19.67
C LYS A 258 -10.72 4.23 -20.01
N LEU A 259 -9.65 3.88 -19.28
CA LEU A 259 -8.29 4.30 -19.59
C LEU A 259 -7.81 3.77 -20.95
N PHE A 260 -8.23 2.56 -21.34
CA PHE A 260 -7.92 1.99 -22.65
C PHE A 260 -8.97 2.28 -23.73
N SER A 261 -9.95 3.13 -23.44
CA SER A 261 -10.96 3.54 -24.42
C SER A 261 -10.32 4.18 -25.66
N SER A 262 -10.84 3.86 -26.84
CA SER A 262 -10.44 4.51 -28.09
C SER A 262 -10.88 5.99 -28.16
N ASP A 263 -11.86 6.39 -27.35
CA ASP A 263 -12.35 7.77 -27.27
C ASP A 263 -11.42 8.62 -26.39
N PRO A 264 -10.76 9.67 -26.94
CA PRO A 264 -9.83 10.51 -26.19
C PRO A 264 -10.47 11.25 -25.02
N ASP A 265 -11.74 11.67 -25.13
CA ASP A 265 -12.41 12.44 -24.07
C ASP A 265 -12.74 11.54 -22.87
N VAL A 266 -13.17 10.30 -23.14
CA VAL A 266 -13.41 9.28 -22.12
C VAL A 266 -12.10 8.92 -21.41
N ARG A 267 -11.03 8.71 -22.17
CA ARG A 267 -9.72 8.35 -21.62
C ARG A 267 -9.13 9.48 -20.78
N GLN A 268 -9.16 10.73 -21.25
CA GLN A 268 -8.68 11.87 -20.49
C GLN A 268 -9.46 12.05 -19.17
N THR A 269 -10.79 11.92 -19.23
CA THR A 269 -11.63 11.97 -18.01
C THR A 269 -11.28 10.83 -17.04
N ALA A 270 -11.01 9.63 -17.55
CA ALA A 270 -10.59 8.49 -16.74
C ALA A 270 -9.21 8.70 -16.10
N ILE A 271 -8.24 9.27 -16.82
CA ILE A 271 -6.92 9.65 -16.28
C ILE A 271 -7.10 10.63 -15.13
N GLU A 272 -7.90 11.69 -15.31
CA GLU A 272 -8.12 12.70 -14.27
C GLU A 272 -8.79 12.10 -13.03
N GLN A 273 -9.85 11.33 -13.22
CA GLN A 273 -10.58 10.71 -12.12
C GLN A 273 -9.72 9.70 -11.35
N SER A 274 -8.94 8.88 -12.06
CA SER A 274 -8.09 7.85 -11.44
C SER A 274 -6.92 8.45 -10.68
N ILE A 275 -6.32 9.54 -11.20
CA ILE A 275 -5.30 10.31 -10.46
C ILE A 275 -5.91 10.91 -9.19
N ASP A 276 -7.07 11.57 -9.30
CA ASP A 276 -7.76 12.16 -8.14
C ASP A 276 -8.11 11.10 -7.07
N GLU A 277 -8.57 9.93 -7.50
CA GLU A 277 -8.90 8.82 -6.60
C GLU A 277 -7.65 8.24 -5.94
N THR A 278 -6.59 8.02 -6.70
CA THR A 278 -5.32 7.49 -6.20
C THR A 278 -4.71 8.42 -5.16
N LEU A 279 -4.67 9.72 -5.45
CA LEU A 279 -4.17 10.74 -4.54
C LEU A 279 -5.06 10.88 -3.30
N SER A 280 -6.38 10.76 -3.45
CA SER A 280 -7.31 10.74 -2.32
C SER A 280 -7.08 9.53 -1.42
N ARG A 281 -6.89 8.33 -2.00
CA ARG A 281 -6.57 7.11 -1.24
C ARG A 281 -5.21 7.22 -0.55
N LEU A 282 -4.21 7.76 -1.25
CA LEU A 282 -2.89 8.01 -0.71
C LEU A 282 -2.95 8.97 0.48
N ALA A 283 -3.69 10.07 0.36
CA ALA A 283 -3.92 11.00 1.47
C ALA A 283 -4.70 10.34 2.63
N MET A 284 -5.59 9.37 2.36
CA MET A 284 -6.25 8.63 3.43
C MET A 284 -5.30 7.66 4.15
N ASN A 285 -4.39 7.04 3.41
CA ASN A 285 -3.47 6.02 3.92
C ASN A 285 -2.14 6.60 4.43
N CYS A 286 -1.85 7.87 4.15
CA CYS A 286 -0.60 8.52 4.57
C CYS A 286 -0.41 8.57 6.08
N GLY A 287 -1.49 8.40 6.86
CA GLY A 287 -1.39 8.25 8.31
C GLY A 287 -0.50 7.06 8.70
N GLU A 288 -0.54 5.97 7.93
CA GLU A 288 0.24 4.76 8.22
C GLU A 288 1.73 4.94 7.94
N MET A 289 2.10 5.95 7.14
CA MET A 289 3.48 6.19 6.70
C MET A 289 4.29 7.03 7.70
N ILE A 290 3.64 7.66 8.68
CA ILE A 290 4.38 8.47 9.66
C ILE A 290 5.28 7.58 10.51
N SER A 291 6.50 8.05 10.78
CA SER A 291 7.39 7.40 11.73
C SER A 291 6.80 7.43 13.14
N ASP A 292 7.17 6.46 13.98
CA ASP A 292 6.70 6.40 15.37
C ASP A 292 7.09 7.66 16.15
N GLU A 293 8.28 8.22 15.87
CA GLU A 293 8.71 9.48 16.44
C GLU A 293 7.78 10.65 16.05
N SER A 294 7.46 10.78 14.76
CA SER A 294 6.55 11.85 14.29
C SER A 294 5.16 11.68 14.89
N SER A 295 4.66 10.44 14.94
CA SER A 295 3.40 10.08 15.61
C SER A 295 3.40 10.51 17.07
N ASP A 296 4.44 10.19 17.83
CA ASP A 296 4.55 10.55 19.25
C ASP A 296 4.62 12.07 19.46
N ARG A 297 5.38 12.79 18.62
CA ARG A 297 5.44 14.27 18.67
C ARG A 297 4.08 14.89 18.40
N ILE A 298 3.37 14.44 17.36
CA ILE A 298 2.02 14.90 17.04
C ILE A 298 1.07 14.63 18.22
N TYR A 299 1.10 13.42 18.77
CA TYR A 299 0.26 13.05 19.91
C TYR A 299 0.51 13.95 21.14
N LEU A 300 1.78 14.22 21.47
CA LEU A 300 2.15 15.11 22.58
C LEU A 300 1.64 16.54 22.34
N TYR A 301 1.75 17.05 21.12
CA TYR A 301 1.20 18.36 20.76
C TYR A 301 -0.32 18.43 20.94
N LEU A 302 -1.05 17.41 20.47
CA LEU A 302 -2.50 17.33 20.65
C LEU A 302 -2.88 17.26 22.13
N LYS A 303 -2.08 16.58 22.96
CA LYS A 303 -2.28 16.52 24.41
C LYS A 303 -2.08 17.87 25.09
N LEU A 304 -1.11 18.67 24.64
CA LEU A 304 -0.91 20.04 25.11
C LEU A 304 -2.10 20.92 24.74
N LEU A 305 -2.56 20.87 23.48
CA LEU A 305 -3.76 21.58 23.04
C LEU A 305 -5.00 21.19 23.85
N LEU A 306 -5.20 19.89 24.10
CA LEU A 306 -6.29 19.41 24.94
C LEU A 306 -6.17 19.96 26.37
N SER A 307 -4.98 19.92 26.96
CA SER A 307 -4.72 20.44 28.31
C SER A 307 -5.11 21.91 28.45
N ASP A 308 -4.77 22.74 27.47
CA ASP A 308 -5.15 24.15 27.47
C ASP A 308 -6.67 24.34 27.36
N ARG A 309 -7.33 23.57 26.48
CA ARG A 309 -8.79 23.59 26.35
C ARG A 309 -9.52 23.09 27.59
N LEU A 310 -8.95 22.13 28.33
CA LEU A 310 -9.51 21.66 29.59
C LEU A 310 -9.50 22.75 30.68
N LYS A 311 -8.55 23.69 30.66
CA LYS A 311 -8.49 24.82 31.61
C LYS A 311 -9.61 25.83 31.37
N GLU A 312 -10.15 25.90 30.15
CA GLU A 312 -11.26 26.79 29.78
C GLU A 312 -12.63 26.23 30.20
N LEU A 313 -12.70 24.92 30.54
CA LEU A 313 -13.94 24.29 30.95
C LEU A 313 -14.35 24.70 32.37
N PRO A 314 -15.66 24.65 32.70
CA PRO A 314 -16.14 24.94 34.05
C PRO A 314 -15.41 24.11 35.13
N PRO A 315 -15.10 24.67 36.31
CA PRO A 315 -14.34 24.01 37.38
C PRO A 315 -14.90 22.65 37.83
N GLU A 316 -16.21 22.43 37.65
CA GLU A 316 -16.90 21.17 37.93
C GLU A 316 -16.32 19.99 37.12
N TYR A 317 -15.93 20.23 35.87
CA TYR A 317 -15.33 19.19 35.02
C TYR A 317 -13.93 18.80 35.51
N MET A 318 -13.13 19.79 35.90
CA MET A 318 -11.79 19.56 36.45
C MET A 318 -11.86 18.81 37.78
N SER A 319 -12.84 19.15 38.62
CA SER A 319 -13.08 18.46 39.90
C SER A 319 -13.45 16.99 39.67
N ARG A 320 -14.32 16.70 38.70
CA ARG A 320 -14.69 15.32 38.34
C ARG A 320 -13.52 14.54 37.73
N ARG A 321 -12.72 15.18 36.88
CA ARG A 321 -11.52 14.57 36.30
C ARG A 321 -10.50 14.25 37.40
N GLN A 322 -10.26 15.18 38.35
CA GLN A 322 -9.36 14.95 39.47
C GLN A 322 -9.84 13.82 40.38
N ALA A 323 -11.14 13.73 40.67
CA ALA A 323 -11.69 12.61 41.43
C ALA A 323 -11.41 11.25 40.76
N LEU A 324 -11.53 11.16 39.43
CA LEU A 324 -11.15 9.95 38.69
C LEU A 324 -9.64 9.64 38.80
N ILE A 325 -8.78 10.66 38.86
CA ILE A 325 -7.32 10.46 39.07
C ILE A 325 -7.10 9.87 40.46
N ASP A 326 -7.70 10.49 41.48
CA ASP A 326 -7.52 10.11 42.88
C ASP A 326 -8.07 8.70 43.17
N GLU A 327 -9.09 8.27 42.43
CA GLU A 327 -9.64 6.91 42.47
C GLU A 327 -8.78 5.84 41.76
N GLY A 328 -7.63 6.22 41.18
CA GLY A 328 -6.76 5.30 40.44
C GLY A 328 -7.27 4.92 39.04
N ASN A 329 -8.27 5.65 38.51
CA ASN A 329 -8.87 5.38 37.20
C ASN A 329 -8.06 6.00 36.04
N GLY A 330 -6.73 5.93 36.09
CA GLY A 330 -5.84 6.55 35.11
C GLY A 330 -6.10 6.10 33.67
N ASP A 331 -6.42 4.82 33.46
CA ASP A 331 -6.74 4.30 32.12
C ASP A 331 -8.06 4.82 31.57
N ILE A 332 -9.04 5.08 32.43
CA ILE A 332 -10.31 5.71 32.03
C ILE A 332 -10.05 7.12 31.54
N ILE A 333 -9.18 7.87 32.23
CA ILE A 333 -8.81 9.23 31.84
C ILE A 333 -8.07 9.23 30.51
N LYS A 334 -7.11 8.32 30.30
CA LYS A 334 -6.43 8.18 29.00
C LYS A 334 -7.43 7.92 27.86
N ARG A 335 -8.44 7.08 28.09
CA ARG A 335 -9.51 6.82 27.10
C ARG A 335 -10.36 8.07 26.84
N ILE A 336 -10.69 8.83 27.88
CA ILE A 336 -11.44 10.10 27.75
C ILE A 336 -10.61 11.14 26.98
N ASP A 337 -9.34 11.30 27.33
CA ASP A 337 -8.43 12.26 26.69
C ASP A 337 -8.19 11.87 25.22
N ASN A 338 -7.99 10.58 24.90
CA ASN A 338 -7.90 10.09 23.52
C ASN A 338 -9.19 10.31 22.73
N ALA A 339 -10.35 10.06 23.33
CA ALA A 339 -11.63 10.36 22.69
C ALA A 339 -11.74 11.87 22.41
N ALA A 340 -11.46 12.70 23.41
CA ALA A 340 -11.46 14.16 23.31
C ALA A 340 -10.57 14.66 22.17
N MET A 341 -9.31 14.22 22.08
CA MET A 341 -8.41 14.57 20.99
C MET A 341 -8.94 14.09 19.63
N PHE A 342 -9.50 12.88 19.56
CA PHE A 342 -10.14 12.40 18.33
C PHE A 342 -11.28 13.32 17.88
N TRP A 343 -12.12 13.79 18.80
CA TRP A 343 -13.18 14.75 18.50
C TRP A 343 -12.65 16.12 18.07
N MET A 344 -11.54 16.58 18.67
CA MET A 344 -10.87 17.82 18.26
C MET A 344 -10.40 17.72 16.81
N VAL A 345 -9.71 16.62 16.46
CA VAL A 345 -9.07 16.45 15.16
C VAL A 345 -10.04 15.98 14.08
N ALA A 346 -11.00 15.11 14.35
CA ALA A 346 -11.93 14.65 13.32
C ALA A 346 -13.05 15.67 13.05
N GLY A 347 -13.27 16.61 13.98
CA GLY A 347 -14.32 17.62 13.92
C GLY A 347 -15.72 17.03 13.75
N ARG A 348 -16.65 17.82 13.21
CA ARG A 348 -17.99 17.35 12.81
C ARG A 348 -17.98 16.32 11.68
N LEU A 349 -16.88 16.19 10.93
CA LEU A 349 -16.78 15.30 9.78
C LEU A 349 -16.84 13.82 10.18
N ALA A 350 -16.36 13.44 11.38
CA ALA A 350 -16.45 12.06 11.87
C ALA A 350 -17.89 11.53 12.04
N PHE A 351 -18.89 12.40 12.15
CA PHE A 351 -20.29 12.02 12.41
C PHE A 351 -21.24 12.39 11.26
N GLY A 352 -20.74 13.13 10.28
CA GLY A 352 -21.40 13.29 9.00
C GLY A 352 -21.20 12.05 8.14
N ARG A 353 -21.95 10.96 8.43
CA ARG A 353 -22.11 9.83 7.50
C ARG A 353 -22.54 10.39 6.12
N GLY A 354 -21.59 10.53 5.19
CA GLY A 354 -21.87 10.44 3.76
C GLY A 354 -21.53 11.60 2.81
N ARG A 355 -20.58 12.53 3.06
CA ARG A 355 -20.35 13.61 2.06
C ARG A 355 -18.94 14.15 1.78
N LEU A 356 -17.83 13.53 2.23
CA LEU A 356 -16.50 14.04 1.86
C LEU A 356 -16.22 13.96 0.34
N GLY A 357 -16.77 12.95 -0.36
CA GLY A 357 -16.65 12.85 -1.82
C GLY A 357 -17.45 13.90 -2.63
N SER A 358 -18.36 14.67 -2.00
CA SER A 358 -19.19 15.65 -2.73
C SER A 358 -18.69 17.09 -2.65
N THR A 359 -17.90 17.45 -1.64
CA THR A 359 -17.48 18.85 -1.44
C THR A 359 -16.38 19.28 -2.40
N MET A 360 -15.53 18.36 -2.87
CA MET A 360 -14.61 18.63 -3.99
C MET A 360 -15.35 18.60 -5.34
N ARG A 361 -16.23 17.62 -5.59
CA ARG A 361 -17.00 17.55 -6.86
C ARG A 361 -17.98 18.72 -7.07
N ASN A 362 -18.56 19.29 -6.02
CA ASN A 362 -19.53 20.39 -6.15
C ASN A 362 -18.89 21.80 -6.24
N ARG A 363 -17.55 21.92 -6.20
CA ARG A 363 -16.84 23.21 -6.40
C ARG A 363 -16.30 23.40 -7.81
N MET A 364 -16.38 22.39 -8.68
CA MET A 364 -16.14 22.59 -10.11
C MET A 364 -17.41 23.15 -10.77
N PRO A 365 -17.32 24.20 -11.60
CA PRO A 365 -18.45 24.62 -12.43
C PRO A 365 -18.85 23.46 -13.35
N PRO A 366 -20.15 23.22 -13.58
CA PRO A 366 -20.58 22.21 -14.53
C PRO A 366 -19.99 22.53 -15.91
N PRO A 367 -19.59 21.53 -16.71
CA PRO A 367 -19.15 21.77 -18.07
C PRO A 367 -20.24 22.54 -18.83
N PRO A 368 -19.87 23.50 -19.71
CA PRO A 368 -20.84 24.18 -20.54
C PRO A 368 -21.63 23.11 -21.33
N PRO A 369 -22.96 23.26 -21.47
CA PRO A 369 -23.74 22.32 -22.26
C PRO A 369 -23.17 22.26 -23.68
N PRO A 370 -23.13 21.08 -24.31
CA PRO A 370 -22.66 20.97 -25.69
C PRO A 370 -23.48 21.90 -26.58
N GLU A 371 -22.79 22.80 -27.29
CA GLU A 371 -23.39 23.65 -28.32
C GLU A 371 -23.99 22.74 -29.40
N GLY A 372 -25.30 22.47 -29.33
CA GLY A 372 -25.99 21.69 -30.37
C GLY A 372 -27.25 20.96 -29.98
N SER A 373 -27.62 20.84 -28.69
CA SER A 373 -28.86 20.16 -28.33
C SER A 373 -30.10 21.03 -28.59
N ALA A 374 -30.61 20.93 -29.82
CA ALA A 374 -31.90 21.47 -30.24
C ALA A 374 -33.02 20.90 -29.35
N ARG A 375 -33.71 21.83 -28.70
CA ARG A 375 -34.85 21.59 -27.81
C ARG A 375 -36.03 21.05 -28.64
N LEU A 376 -36.29 19.75 -28.58
CA LEU A 376 -37.55 19.18 -29.06
C LEU A 376 -38.65 19.49 -28.04
N GLU A 377 -39.63 20.30 -28.47
CA GLU A 377 -40.87 20.52 -27.72
C GLU A 377 -41.71 19.23 -27.65
N PRO A 378 -42.25 18.86 -26.48
CA PRO A 378 -43.26 17.82 -26.42
C PRO A 378 -44.64 18.39 -26.78
N ALA A 379 -45.27 17.75 -27.78
CA ALA A 379 -46.63 17.99 -28.20
C ALA A 379 -47.65 17.57 -27.13
N ASN A 380 -48.45 18.56 -26.72
CA ASN A 380 -49.90 18.53 -26.51
C ASN A 380 -50.59 17.14 -26.49
N ALA A 381 -51.03 16.68 -25.31
CA ALA A 381 -52.11 15.71 -25.16
C ALA A 381 -52.98 16.08 -23.96
N GLY A 382 -54.27 16.25 -24.23
CA GLY A 382 -55.28 16.82 -23.33
C GLY A 382 -55.82 15.89 -22.22
N PRO A 383 -56.90 16.32 -21.54
CA PRO A 383 -57.18 15.94 -20.16
C PRO A 383 -58.19 14.78 -20.04
N ALA A 384 -57.93 13.87 -19.10
CA ALA A 384 -58.91 12.90 -18.62
C ALA A 384 -59.25 13.17 -17.15
N LYS A 385 -60.53 13.48 -16.92
CA LYS A 385 -61.19 13.59 -15.61
C LYS A 385 -61.41 12.20 -15.01
N GLY A 386 -61.23 12.06 -13.69
CA GLY A 386 -61.71 10.89 -12.94
C GLY A 386 -61.37 10.97 -11.44
N PRO A 387 -62.21 10.44 -10.53
CA PRO A 387 -62.55 11.14 -9.29
C PRO A 387 -61.90 10.60 -8.01
N THR A 388 -61.70 11.54 -7.09
CA THR A 388 -62.03 11.49 -5.65
C THR A 388 -61.86 10.15 -4.91
N ARG A 389 -60.86 10.08 -4.04
CA ARG A 389 -60.92 9.24 -2.82
C ARG A 389 -60.50 10.05 -1.60
N VAL A 390 -61.51 10.57 -0.92
CA VAL A 390 -61.41 11.18 0.41
C VAL A 390 -61.12 10.06 1.40
N GLY A 391 -59.89 10.03 1.92
CA GLY A 391 -59.48 9.19 3.04
C GLY A 391 -59.65 9.96 4.34
N GLU A 392 -60.69 9.59 5.07
CA GLU A 392 -61.09 10.05 6.40
C GLU A 392 -59.98 9.78 7.43
N ARG A 393 -59.33 10.84 7.95
CA ARG A 393 -58.41 10.74 9.09
C ARG A 393 -59.20 10.93 10.39
N ILE A 394 -59.25 9.86 11.17
CA ILE A 394 -59.72 9.85 12.56
C ILE A 394 -58.75 10.69 13.43
N PRO A 395 -59.23 11.67 14.22
CA PRO A 395 -58.38 12.36 15.18
C PRO A 395 -58.21 11.48 16.42
N ARG A 396 -56.99 10.97 16.63
CA ARG A 396 -56.61 10.27 17.86
C ARG A 396 -56.27 11.32 18.92
N GLY A 397 -57.28 11.71 19.70
CA GLY A 397 -57.12 12.50 20.91
C GLY A 397 -56.39 11.70 21.98
N GLY A 398 -55.16 12.09 22.28
CA GLY A 398 -54.36 11.58 23.39
C GLY A 398 -53.85 12.75 24.21
N ASN A 399 -54.55 13.08 25.29
CA ASN A 399 -54.09 13.98 26.34
C ASN A 399 -52.92 13.33 27.10
N GLY A 400 -51.72 13.42 26.55
CA GLY A 400 -50.47 13.21 27.28
C GLY A 400 -49.98 14.55 27.82
N LYS A 401 -49.99 14.73 29.14
CA LYS A 401 -49.32 15.85 29.80
C LYS A 401 -47.85 15.88 29.33
N PRO A 402 -47.28 17.05 28.98
CA PRO A 402 -45.85 17.15 28.78
C PRO A 402 -45.19 16.86 30.13
N SER A 403 -44.47 15.74 30.22
CA SER A 403 -43.55 15.53 31.33
C SER A 403 -42.37 16.48 31.11
N ASP A 404 -42.32 17.56 31.88
CA ASP A 404 -41.14 18.41 32.08
C ASP A 404 -40.06 17.64 32.86
N SER A 405 -39.69 16.46 32.37
CA SER A 405 -38.39 15.89 32.69
C SER A 405 -37.40 16.63 31.80
N PRO A 406 -36.45 17.40 32.35
CA PRO A 406 -35.37 17.93 31.55
C PRO A 406 -34.69 16.72 30.94
N SER A 407 -34.96 16.47 29.66
CA SER A 407 -34.24 15.46 28.90
C SER A 407 -32.79 15.81 29.12
N SER A 408 -32.11 14.97 29.90
CA SER A 408 -30.66 14.94 30.04
C SER A 408 -30.13 14.61 28.65
N ARG A 409 -30.20 15.59 27.74
CA ARG A 409 -29.36 15.68 26.57
C ARG A 409 -27.99 15.53 27.18
N ARG A 410 -27.42 14.33 27.06
CA ARG A 410 -26.03 14.06 27.44
C ARG A 410 -25.26 15.23 26.86
N GLY A 411 -24.87 16.16 27.73
CA GLY A 411 -24.05 17.30 27.36
C GLY A 411 -22.72 16.68 26.98
N GLY A 412 -22.62 16.21 25.74
CA GLY A 412 -21.37 15.77 25.18
C GLY A 412 -20.39 16.90 25.42
N MET A 413 -19.22 16.55 25.94
CA MET A 413 -18.15 17.48 26.18
C MET A 413 -17.84 18.16 24.83
N LEU A 414 -18.32 19.38 24.64
CA LEU A 414 -18.12 20.14 23.40
C LEU A 414 -16.75 20.80 23.48
N ILE A 415 -15.71 19.99 23.33
CA ILE A 415 -14.37 20.52 23.07
C ILE A 415 -14.40 21.09 21.66
N ARG A 416 -13.83 22.30 21.49
CA ARG A 416 -13.75 22.97 20.18
C ARG A 416 -13.04 22.05 19.16
N GLU A 417 -13.34 22.18 17.89
CA GLU A 417 -12.55 21.52 16.84
C GLU A 417 -11.15 22.13 16.76
N ILE A 418 -10.16 21.39 16.27
CA ILE A 418 -8.82 21.94 15.99
C ILE A 418 -8.95 23.01 14.90
N THR A 419 -8.35 24.18 15.11
CA THR A 419 -8.33 25.25 14.10
C THR A 419 -7.25 24.98 13.07
N GLU A 420 -7.33 25.64 11.90
CA GLU A 420 -6.28 25.56 10.87
C GLU A 420 -4.91 25.95 11.46
N ASP A 421 -4.82 27.09 12.16
CA ASP A 421 -3.57 27.54 12.81
C ASP A 421 -2.99 26.51 13.81
N GLU A 422 -3.85 25.85 14.60
CA GLU A 422 -3.41 24.80 15.55
C GLU A 422 -2.93 23.57 14.78
N LEU A 423 -3.54 23.22 13.66
CA LEU A 423 -3.08 22.12 12.82
C LEU A 423 -1.73 22.44 12.17
N TYR A 424 -1.54 23.65 11.65
CA TYR A 424 -0.24 24.12 11.13
C TYR A 424 0.83 24.21 12.23
N GLY A 425 0.44 24.34 13.50
CA GLY A 425 1.33 24.20 14.64
C GLY A 425 2.06 22.85 14.67
N ILE A 426 1.49 21.78 14.10
CA ILE A 426 2.15 20.49 13.96
C ILE A 426 3.43 20.59 13.11
N LEU A 427 3.46 21.45 12.08
CA LEU A 427 4.67 21.60 11.24
C LEU A 427 5.89 22.01 12.05
N THR A 428 5.70 22.76 13.13
CA THR A 428 6.81 23.27 13.95
C THR A 428 7.48 22.21 14.81
N ILE A 429 6.83 21.06 15.00
CA ILE A 429 7.35 19.96 15.83
C ILE A 429 7.79 18.74 15.00
N LEU A 430 7.44 18.69 13.72
CA LEU A 430 7.80 17.57 12.85
C LEU A 430 9.30 17.58 12.54
N PRO A 431 9.94 16.40 12.44
CA PRO A 431 11.30 16.30 11.92
C PRO A 431 11.35 16.65 10.43
N ASP A 432 12.52 17.04 9.92
CA ASP A 432 12.72 17.44 8.52
C ASP A 432 12.27 16.36 7.52
N GLU A 433 12.48 15.09 7.85
CA GLU A 433 12.04 13.96 7.03
C GLU A 433 10.51 13.91 6.89
N ALA A 434 9.76 14.13 7.97
CA ALA A 434 8.30 14.17 7.92
C ALA A 434 7.80 15.43 7.20
N LEU A 435 8.52 16.55 7.30
CA LEU A 435 8.21 17.74 6.51
C LEU A 435 8.41 17.50 5.01
N GLN A 436 9.49 16.81 4.62
CA GLN A 436 9.72 16.42 3.23
C GLN A 436 8.64 15.47 2.73
N GLN A 437 8.29 14.43 3.50
CA GLN A 437 7.20 13.51 3.15
C GLN A 437 5.86 14.25 3.00
N LEU A 438 5.57 15.20 3.88
CA LEU A 438 4.37 16.03 3.78
C LEU A 438 4.39 16.90 2.53
N GLU A 439 5.53 17.49 2.18
CA GLU A 439 5.69 18.28 0.96
C GLU A 439 5.48 17.40 -0.27
N ASP A 440 6.09 16.21 -0.31
CA ASP A 440 5.92 15.24 -1.40
C ASP A 440 4.44 14.84 -1.53
N ILE A 441 3.78 14.48 -0.43
CA ILE A 441 2.36 14.14 -0.39
C ILE A 441 1.47 15.37 -0.62
N ALA A 442 1.92 16.62 -0.45
CA ALA A 442 1.08 17.79 -0.74
C ALA A 442 1.32 18.36 -2.15
N SER A 443 2.47 18.07 -2.75
CA SER A 443 2.92 18.63 -4.02
C SER A 443 2.01 18.32 -5.20
N TRP A 444 1.27 17.20 -5.15
CA TRP A 444 0.32 16.81 -6.21
C TRP A 444 -0.91 17.71 -6.31
N ALA A 445 -1.25 18.41 -5.23
CA ALA A 445 -2.37 19.33 -5.25
C ALA A 445 -1.95 20.58 -6.03
N THR A 446 -2.85 21.11 -6.86
CA THR A 446 -2.55 22.37 -7.55
C THR A 446 -2.21 23.45 -6.51
N PRO A 447 -1.45 24.50 -6.87
CA PRO A 447 -1.07 25.54 -5.90
C PRO A 447 -2.26 26.16 -5.13
N SER A 448 -3.47 26.15 -5.72
CA SER A 448 -4.70 26.60 -5.06
C SER A 448 -5.29 25.61 -4.05
N PHE A 449 -4.93 24.33 -4.11
CA PHE A 449 -5.40 23.26 -3.24
C PHE A 449 -4.30 22.68 -2.33
N GLN A 450 -3.04 23.08 -2.50
CA GLN A 450 -1.91 22.59 -1.70
C GLN A 450 -2.17 22.77 -0.20
N THR A 451 -2.67 23.93 0.23
CA THR A 451 -3.01 24.18 1.65
C THR A 451 -4.08 23.23 2.18
N LEU A 452 -5.06 22.87 1.36
CA LEU A 452 -6.12 21.94 1.73
C LEU A 452 -5.62 20.49 1.79
N ALA A 453 -4.73 20.10 0.86
CA ALA A 453 -4.10 18.79 0.88
C ALA A 453 -3.19 18.64 2.10
N THR A 454 -2.36 19.65 2.41
CA THR A 454 -1.55 19.69 3.63
C THR A 454 -2.42 19.59 4.88
N GLU A 455 -3.55 20.31 4.94
CA GLU A 455 -4.48 20.22 6.07
C GLU A 455 -5.03 18.79 6.24
N GLU A 456 -5.49 18.16 5.15
CA GLU A 456 -6.04 16.80 5.24
C GLU A 456 -4.97 15.79 5.67
N VAL A 457 -3.75 15.87 5.14
CA VAL A 457 -2.63 14.98 5.52
C VAL A 457 -2.29 15.16 7.00
N LEU A 458 -2.11 16.40 7.47
CA LEU A 458 -1.85 16.66 8.89
C LEU A 458 -2.97 16.16 9.80
N ARG A 459 -4.22 16.32 9.37
CA ARG A 459 -5.38 15.81 10.12
C ARG A 459 -5.35 14.28 10.18
N ARG A 460 -4.98 13.60 9.09
CA ARG A 460 -4.85 12.13 9.03
C ARG A 460 -3.71 11.64 9.90
N TRP A 461 -2.56 12.30 9.86
CA TRP A 461 -1.41 12.01 10.71
C TRP A 461 -1.77 12.17 12.20
N ALA A 462 -2.49 13.24 12.55
CA ALA A 462 -3.00 13.45 13.89
C ALA A 462 -3.98 12.35 14.36
N LEU A 463 -4.90 11.91 13.49
CA LEU A 463 -5.80 10.80 13.80
C LEU A 463 -5.06 9.48 13.98
N GLU A 464 -4.10 9.17 13.11
CA GLU A 464 -3.31 7.95 13.22
C GLU A 464 -2.44 7.96 14.47
N SER A 465 -1.87 9.11 14.83
CA SER A 465 -1.10 9.27 16.08
C SER A 465 -1.94 8.95 17.32
N ILE A 466 -3.20 9.40 17.35
CA ILE A 466 -4.17 9.05 18.42
C ILE A 466 -4.50 7.54 18.40
N LYS A 467 -4.67 6.96 17.21
CA LYS A 467 -4.97 5.52 17.03
C LYS A 467 -3.82 4.65 17.52
N ARG A 468 -2.58 4.91 17.11
CA ARG A 468 -1.38 4.18 17.55
C ARG A 468 -1.23 4.19 19.07
N GLN A 469 -1.40 5.35 19.71
CA GLN A 469 -1.34 5.41 21.18
C GLN A 469 -2.51 4.70 21.88
N ARG A 470 -3.70 4.66 21.28
CA ARG A 470 -4.81 3.87 21.81
C ARG A 470 -4.51 2.37 21.79
N LEU A 471 -3.89 1.87 20.73
CA LEU A 471 -3.50 0.46 20.60
C LEU A 471 -2.41 0.08 21.62
N ALA A 472 -1.44 0.97 21.84
CA ALA A 472 -0.38 0.75 22.84
C ALA A 472 -0.87 0.69 24.30
N VAL A 473 -2.02 1.30 24.59
CA VAL A 473 -2.68 1.15 25.88
C VAL A 473 -3.30 -0.26 26.03
N SER A 474 -3.59 -0.95 24.92
CA SER A 474 -4.35 -2.21 24.91
C SER A 474 -3.54 -3.51 25.00
N GLY A 475 -2.22 -3.52 24.77
CA GLY A 475 -1.48 -4.78 24.83
C GLY A 475 0.02 -4.69 24.58
N ASP A 476 0.46 -3.82 23.67
CA ASP A 476 1.89 -3.66 23.34
C ASP A 476 2.45 -2.33 23.83
N LYS A 477 3.63 -2.36 24.46
CA LYS A 477 4.21 -1.15 25.06
C LYS A 477 4.75 -0.22 23.96
N SER A 478 4.03 0.88 23.68
CA SER A 478 4.57 2.00 22.87
C SER A 478 5.90 2.46 23.42
N VAL A 479 6.72 3.12 22.61
CA VAL A 479 8.04 3.59 23.02
C VAL A 479 7.95 4.53 24.24
N ILE A 480 6.94 5.40 24.29
CA ILE A 480 6.61 6.20 25.49
C ILE A 480 6.35 5.32 26.72
N LYS A 481 5.70 4.17 26.57
CA LYS A 481 5.45 3.24 27.67
C LYS A 481 6.72 2.48 28.08
N ARG A 482 7.69 2.28 27.18
CA ARG A 482 9.05 1.79 27.50
C ARG A 482 9.86 2.84 28.26
N TYR A 483 9.73 4.12 27.89
CA TYR A 483 10.31 5.26 28.61
C TYR A 483 9.71 5.38 30.02
N LEU A 484 8.38 5.27 30.17
CA LEU A 484 7.71 5.34 31.47
C LEU A 484 7.94 4.09 32.35
N ASP A 485 8.19 2.93 31.76
CA ASP A 485 8.56 1.71 32.51
C ASP A 485 10.05 1.70 32.91
N GLN A 486 10.86 2.62 32.40
CA GLN A 486 12.24 2.77 32.85
C GLN A 486 12.26 3.31 34.28
N LYS A 487 13.02 2.64 35.14
CA LYS A 487 13.14 2.91 36.58
C LYS A 487 13.58 4.34 36.95
N ASN A 488 13.93 5.17 35.96
CA ASN A 488 14.51 6.51 36.08
C ASN A 488 13.74 7.59 35.29
N SER A 489 12.50 7.36 34.86
CA SER A 489 11.72 8.37 34.11
C SER A 489 11.65 9.74 34.82
N ASP A 490 11.50 9.74 36.15
CA ASP A 490 11.44 10.97 36.96
C ASP A 490 12.75 11.77 36.94
N ALA A 491 13.89 11.10 36.73
CA ALA A 491 15.19 11.75 36.63
C ALA A 491 15.41 12.38 35.25
N MET A 492 14.87 11.77 34.19
CA MET A 492 14.91 12.30 32.83
C MET A 492 13.96 13.49 32.64
N ASP A 493 12.77 13.45 33.24
CA ASP A 493 11.80 14.56 33.20
C ASP A 493 12.31 15.85 33.86
N MET A 494 13.31 15.76 34.75
CA MET A 494 13.94 16.92 35.41
C MET A 494 15.17 17.47 34.66
N GLN A 495 15.55 16.87 33.53
CA GLN A 495 16.68 17.34 32.74
C GLN A 495 16.32 18.59 31.95
N LYS A 496 17.36 19.32 31.53
CA LYS A 496 17.17 20.42 30.57
C LYS A 496 16.72 19.84 29.22
N PRO A 497 15.89 20.56 28.43
CA PRO A 497 15.32 20.04 27.18
C PRO A 497 16.36 19.40 26.24
N ASP A 498 17.53 20.03 26.13
CA ASP A 498 18.62 19.59 25.26
C ASP A 498 19.22 18.24 25.71
N GLN A 499 19.27 17.99 27.02
CA GLN A 499 19.75 16.73 27.62
C GLN A 499 18.69 15.63 27.53
N PHE A 500 17.42 15.99 27.71
CA PHE A 500 16.29 15.09 27.57
C PHE A 500 16.21 14.50 26.15
N LEU A 501 16.37 15.35 25.12
CA LEU A 501 16.39 14.91 23.72
C LEU A 501 17.57 14.00 23.42
N GLN A 502 18.76 14.31 23.96
CA GLN A 502 19.97 13.52 23.77
C GLN A 502 19.89 12.15 24.48
N ASP A 503 19.30 12.09 25.68
CA ASP A 503 19.09 10.83 26.40
C ASP A 503 18.01 9.95 25.74
N LEU A 504 16.98 10.57 25.15
CA LEU A 504 16.04 9.88 24.28
C LEU A 504 16.72 9.28 23.05
N GLU A 505 17.53 10.07 22.33
CA GLU A 505 18.27 9.64 21.15
C GLU A 505 19.23 8.46 21.45
N ASN A 506 19.88 8.49 22.63
CA ASN A 506 20.69 7.38 23.13
C ASN A 506 19.86 6.13 23.47
N LEU A 507 18.65 6.30 24.03
CA LEU A 507 17.73 5.20 24.31
C LEU A 507 17.34 4.48 23.02
N PHE A 508 16.98 5.26 21.98
CA PHE A 508 16.58 4.75 20.67
C PHE A 508 17.75 4.04 19.96
N SER A 509 18.96 4.58 20.06
CA SER A 509 20.16 4.03 19.41
C SER A 509 20.70 2.76 20.07
N SER A 510 20.38 2.52 21.35
CA SER A 510 21.01 1.43 22.12
C SER A 510 20.42 0.03 21.88
N GLY A 511 19.23 -0.09 21.27
CA GLY A 511 18.61 -1.39 20.92
C GLY A 511 18.51 -2.41 22.08
N ALA A 512 18.72 -1.98 23.33
CA ALA A 512 19.00 -2.88 24.43
C ALA A 512 17.69 -3.45 25.01
N MET A 513 17.33 -4.64 24.56
CA MET A 513 16.43 -5.55 25.27
C MET A 513 17.12 -6.08 26.54
N PRO A 514 16.50 -6.00 27.73
CA PRO A 514 16.69 -7.01 28.77
C PRO A 514 15.88 -8.28 28.47
#